data_AF-A0A945YXZ1-F1
#
_entry.id   AF-A0A945YXZ1-F1
#
_cell.length_a   1.000
_cell.length_b   1.000
_cell.length_c   1.000
_cell.angle_alpha   90.00
_cell.angle_beta   90.00
_cell.angle_gamma   90.00
#
_symmetry.space_group_name_H-M   'P 1'
#
loop_
_entity.id
_entity.type
_entity.pdbx_description
1 polymer ?
#
loop_
_entity_poly.entity_id
_entity_poly.type
_entity_poly.pdbx_seq_one_letter_code
_entity_poly.pdbx_strand_id
1 'polypeptide(L)'
;MKQSEDYPVLIFYAVSPVHMRNLNILSKRLEGWSFRVIYNAELKWFSPDKIGQYLYDCIPSVDARIPDALWKGDVRAVIMSTAQVRKLPFKLVKSALILGVPVIAIEEVHQLALHGKRINNYMLPVDELLVASEIERREFISLGYPADHVHSTGWPFYSGLISNKGRNTKDELRNRLGLIKGQPVATLSLLMSSRYECMSVENDYARRQLLSIVSEGLPSNYQLLVKGHPGEDPRGIEEFVKKYAPGAKLVERYSDIQDVLSITDVLFNQGHSQVVMEALLRGLPVIIVPVGVNTIFEGILKDLIIRKPDDITRALSILDGDFMKAYASFFQTHLSIPPQKALEFTVWRITEFARTGKIRESVEKLRELVLWEACFIGRDKIDDTLGLIKERIGESSFECRLERLVRGNADYKDIVALLDWAGPGLRRNAIQSLWINTMVKRGLKPGEEDLESVKDFPPLMMGGLFMRVVFRWGNYLYKCGYKQAAETLICRLDNEFGHMNSVCNYVAGFPHCSGQIALTAYKLTPQPILFLASKLWHYTKLDVIRRICRS
;
A
#
# COMPACT_ATOMS: atom_id res chain seq x y z
N MET A 1 22.82 21.65 6.19
CA MET A 1 23.78 20.69 6.77
C MET A 1 24.86 20.47 5.72
N LYS A 2 26.15 20.59 6.06
CA LYS A 2 27.23 20.29 5.10
C LYS A 2 27.49 18.78 5.14
N GLN A 3 27.38 18.11 3.99
CA GLN A 3 27.85 16.74 3.84
C GLN A 3 29.38 16.75 3.95
N SER A 4 29.96 15.86 4.75
CA SER A 4 31.40 15.65 4.81
C SER A 4 31.73 14.36 4.08
N GLU A 5 32.78 14.37 3.26
CA GLU A 5 33.29 13.15 2.62
C GLU A 5 33.84 12.16 3.65
N ASP A 6 34.21 12.63 4.85
CA ASP A 6 34.75 11.81 5.93
C ASP A 6 33.68 11.11 6.79
N TYR A 7 32.40 11.44 6.60
CA TYR A 7 31.32 10.85 7.40
C TYR A 7 30.84 9.52 6.83
N PRO A 8 30.51 8.53 7.69
CA PRO A 8 29.88 7.31 7.25
C PRO A 8 28.55 7.61 6.53
N VAL A 9 28.26 6.79 5.52
CA VAL A 9 27.16 7.04 4.58
C VAL A 9 25.97 6.14 4.90
N LEU A 10 24.80 6.77 4.97
CA LEU A 10 23.49 6.10 4.95
C LEU A 10 22.87 6.28 3.56
N ILE A 11 22.54 5.17 2.91
CA ILE A 11 21.78 5.20 1.66
C ILE A 11 20.31 5.32 2.01
N PHE A 12 19.57 6.23 1.39
CA PHE A 12 18.14 6.39 1.56
C PHE A 12 17.41 6.11 0.24
N TYR A 13 16.48 5.17 0.24
CA TYR A 13 15.64 4.86 -0.92
C TYR A 13 14.39 5.72 -0.92
N ALA A 14 14.20 6.53 -1.98
CA ALA A 14 13.05 7.42 -2.13
C ALA A 14 12.22 7.09 -3.38
N VAL A 15 10.89 7.05 -3.22
CA VAL A 15 9.94 6.83 -4.34
C VAL A 15 9.02 8.02 -4.64
N SER A 16 9.10 9.12 -3.91
CA SER A 16 8.24 10.30 -4.01
C SER A 16 8.84 11.50 -3.25
N PRO A 17 8.38 12.73 -3.49
CA PRO A 17 8.81 13.91 -2.74
C PRO A 17 8.55 13.84 -1.23
N VAL A 18 7.52 13.10 -0.79
CA VAL A 18 7.22 12.90 0.63
C VAL A 18 8.39 12.21 1.34
N HIS A 19 9.05 11.26 0.69
CA HIS A 19 10.22 10.58 1.27
C HIS A 19 11.43 11.52 1.38
N MET A 20 11.57 12.48 0.46
CA MET A 20 12.62 13.51 0.58
C MET A 20 12.36 14.47 1.74
N ARG A 21 11.09 14.85 1.98
CA ARG A 21 10.69 15.58 3.20
C ARG A 21 11.03 14.77 4.46
N ASN A 22 10.70 13.49 4.46
CA ASN A 22 10.94 12.61 5.61
C ASN A 22 12.45 12.43 5.89
N LEU A 23 13.27 12.31 4.84
CA LEU A 23 14.72 12.34 4.94
C LEU A 23 15.23 13.67 5.55
N ASN A 24 14.68 14.82 5.15
CA ASN A 24 15.03 16.11 5.75
C ASN A 24 14.71 16.21 7.25
N ILE A 25 13.74 15.45 7.75
CA ILE A 25 13.43 15.38 9.18
C ILE A 25 14.46 14.51 9.90
N LEU A 26 14.76 13.34 9.34
CA LEU A 26 15.73 12.40 9.91
C LEU A 26 17.16 12.97 9.93
N SER A 27 17.60 13.55 8.82
CA SER A 27 18.98 14.01 8.65
C SER A 27 19.39 15.06 9.67
N LYS A 28 18.44 15.90 10.11
CA LYS A 28 18.65 16.89 11.18
C LYS A 28 18.97 16.28 12.56
N ARG A 29 18.68 15.00 12.76
CA ARG A 29 18.92 14.29 14.03
C ARG A 29 20.02 13.22 13.92
N LEU A 30 20.42 12.88 12.70
CA LEU A 30 21.51 11.95 12.40
C LEU A 30 22.79 12.75 12.13
N GLU A 31 23.24 13.52 13.12
CA GLU A 31 24.50 14.25 13.05
C GLU A 31 25.69 13.27 12.97
N GLY A 32 26.70 13.62 12.18
CA GLY A 32 27.85 12.74 11.91
C GLY A 32 27.61 11.68 10.83
N TRP A 33 26.48 11.72 10.13
CA TRP A 33 26.17 10.87 8.99
C TRP A 33 26.05 11.67 7.70
N SER A 34 26.57 11.12 6.60
CA SER A 34 26.31 11.60 5.25
C SER A 34 25.16 10.78 4.63
N PHE A 35 24.38 11.41 3.74
CA PHE A 35 23.23 10.78 3.11
C PHE A 35 23.40 10.73 1.60
N ARG A 36 23.14 9.56 1.03
CA ARG A 36 23.04 9.35 -0.41
C ARG A 36 21.67 8.82 -0.75
N VAL A 37 21.01 9.40 -1.73
CA VAL A 37 19.64 9.06 -2.08
C VAL A 37 19.61 8.27 -3.38
N ILE A 38 18.94 7.12 -3.39
CA ILE A 38 18.62 6.40 -4.63
C ILE A 38 17.13 6.53 -4.94
N TYR A 39 16.83 6.86 -6.19
CA TYR A 39 15.46 7.07 -6.67
C TYR A 39 15.30 6.48 -8.08
N ASN A 40 14.05 6.15 -8.46
CA ASN A 40 13.77 5.77 -9.85
C ASN A 40 13.60 7.03 -10.72
N ALA A 41 14.52 7.23 -11.66
CA ALA A 41 14.52 8.37 -12.58
C ALA A 41 13.35 8.36 -13.59
N GLU A 42 12.68 7.22 -13.76
CA GLU A 42 11.50 7.08 -14.63
C GLU A 42 10.21 7.62 -13.99
N LEU A 43 10.24 7.95 -12.69
CA LEU A 43 9.08 8.50 -11.99
C LEU A 43 8.94 10.01 -12.25
N LYS A 44 7.75 10.43 -12.72
CA LYS A 44 7.46 11.80 -13.17
C LYS A 44 7.74 12.91 -12.13
N TRP A 45 7.73 12.59 -10.84
CA TRP A 45 7.97 13.57 -9.78
C TRP A 45 9.45 13.79 -9.44
N PHE A 46 10.36 13.03 -10.05
CA PHE A 46 11.82 13.09 -9.86
C PHE A 46 12.56 13.70 -11.06
N SER A 47 12.02 14.80 -11.60
CA SER A 47 12.73 15.57 -12.65
C SER A 47 14.04 16.17 -12.11
N PRO A 48 15.07 16.35 -12.96
CA PRO A 48 16.35 16.93 -12.53
C PRO A 48 16.21 18.24 -11.74
N ASP A 49 15.35 19.14 -12.18
CA ASP A 49 15.11 20.44 -11.51
C ASP A 49 14.55 20.30 -10.09
N LYS A 50 13.74 19.26 -9.84
CA LYS A 50 13.17 19.00 -8.51
C LYS A 50 14.17 18.31 -7.59
N ILE A 51 15.06 17.52 -8.16
CA ILE A 51 16.06 16.76 -7.40
C ILE A 51 17.27 17.64 -7.04
N GLY A 52 17.70 18.53 -7.94
CA GLY A 52 18.80 19.46 -7.69
C GLY A 52 18.54 20.45 -6.55
N GLN A 53 17.31 20.53 -6.04
CA GLN A 53 16.95 21.34 -4.87
C GLN A 53 17.36 20.70 -3.54
N TYR A 54 17.64 19.40 -3.51
CA TYR A 54 18.01 18.72 -2.28
C TYR A 54 19.52 18.75 -2.06
N LEU A 55 19.94 18.94 -0.80
CA LEU A 55 21.35 19.02 -0.40
C LEU A 55 22.02 17.63 -0.25
N TYR A 56 21.52 16.63 -0.96
CA TYR A 56 21.99 15.24 -0.86
C TYR A 56 22.55 14.77 -2.20
N ASP A 57 23.55 13.89 -2.15
CA ASP A 57 24.01 13.12 -3.30
C ASP A 57 22.88 12.22 -3.80
N CYS A 58 22.19 12.63 -4.87
CA CYS A 58 21.03 11.94 -5.41
C CYS A 58 21.41 11.14 -6.66
N ILE A 59 21.39 9.82 -6.54
CA ILE A 59 21.79 8.87 -7.57
C ILE A 59 20.56 8.32 -8.31
N PRO A 60 20.42 8.60 -9.62
CA PRO A 60 19.34 8.05 -10.42
C PRO A 60 19.54 6.56 -10.67
N SER A 61 18.47 5.78 -10.48
CA SER A 61 18.33 4.43 -11.04
C SER A 61 17.48 4.51 -12.30
N VAL A 62 18.01 3.97 -13.41
CA VAL A 62 17.29 3.75 -14.68
C VAL A 62 17.15 2.24 -14.89
N ASP A 63 15.99 1.77 -15.35
CA ASP A 63 15.68 0.33 -15.52
C ASP A 63 15.91 -0.51 -14.25
N ALA A 64 15.68 0.11 -13.09
CA ALA A 64 16.00 -0.47 -11.80
C ALA A 64 17.47 -0.94 -11.68
N ARG A 65 18.45 -0.28 -12.30
CA ARG A 65 19.87 -0.58 -12.11
C ARG A 65 20.40 0.11 -10.85
N ILE A 66 21.25 -0.57 -10.10
CA ILE A 66 21.94 -0.01 -8.93
C ILE A 66 23.32 0.49 -9.38
N PRO A 67 23.59 1.80 -9.42
CA PRO A 67 24.89 2.31 -9.87
C PRO A 67 25.99 2.07 -8.83
N ASP A 68 27.20 1.74 -9.25
CA ASP A 68 28.34 1.52 -8.35
C ASP A 68 28.68 2.74 -7.48
N ALA A 69 28.42 3.94 -8.01
CA ALA A 69 28.55 5.19 -7.28
C ALA A 69 27.74 5.20 -5.97
N LEU A 70 26.66 4.42 -5.89
CA LEU A 70 25.85 4.26 -4.68
C LEU A 70 26.65 3.71 -3.49
N TRP A 71 27.63 2.86 -3.76
CA TRP A 71 28.35 2.10 -2.75
C TRP A 71 29.72 2.70 -2.41
N LYS A 72 30.07 3.87 -2.96
CA LYS A 72 31.35 4.53 -2.68
C LYS A 72 31.42 5.07 -1.24
N GLY A 73 32.57 4.90 -0.60
CA GLY A 73 32.86 5.37 0.76
C GLY A 73 32.45 4.37 1.84
N ASP A 74 32.39 4.82 3.09
CA ASP A 74 32.03 4.00 4.24
C ASP A 74 30.50 3.87 4.38
N VAL A 75 29.88 3.05 3.52
CA VAL A 75 28.43 2.81 3.55
C VAL A 75 28.07 1.85 4.70
N ARG A 76 27.24 2.33 5.63
CA ARG A 76 26.90 1.61 6.86
C ARG A 76 25.51 1.00 6.91
N ALA A 77 24.55 1.53 6.15
CA ALA A 77 23.22 0.97 6.05
C ALA A 77 22.45 1.50 4.84
N VAL A 78 21.42 0.75 4.43
CA VAL A 78 20.37 1.21 3.52
C VAL A 78 19.08 1.43 4.32
N ILE A 79 18.48 2.60 4.15
CA ILE A 79 17.20 2.99 4.75
C ILE A 79 16.13 2.96 3.65
N MET A 80 15.10 2.14 3.87
CA MET A 80 13.99 1.93 2.95
C MET A 80 12.76 2.69 3.45
N SER A 81 12.38 3.76 2.75
CA SER A 81 11.09 4.45 2.96
C SER A 81 9.88 3.56 2.61
N THR A 82 10.11 2.56 1.77
CA THR A 82 9.18 1.49 1.44
C THR A 82 9.98 0.24 1.10
N ALA A 83 9.54 -0.94 1.55
CA ALA A 83 10.16 -2.22 1.23
C ALA A 83 9.20 -3.13 0.45
N GLN A 84 8.60 -2.59 -0.62
CA GLN A 84 7.70 -3.34 -1.51
C GLN A 84 8.48 -4.24 -2.49
N VAL A 85 7.87 -5.35 -2.93
CA VAL A 85 8.42 -6.24 -3.96
C VAL A 85 8.31 -5.62 -5.36
N ARG A 86 9.08 -4.56 -5.61
CA ARG A 86 9.27 -3.92 -6.92
C ARG A 86 10.72 -4.09 -7.37
N LYS A 87 10.99 -3.98 -8.68
CA LYS A 87 12.32 -4.25 -9.27
C LYS A 87 13.47 -3.51 -8.58
N LEU A 88 13.34 -2.20 -8.38
CA LEU A 88 14.40 -1.37 -7.77
C LEU A 88 14.64 -1.70 -6.28
N PRO A 89 13.64 -1.65 -5.38
CA PRO A 89 13.87 -1.97 -3.97
C PRO A 89 14.34 -3.41 -3.78
N PHE A 90 13.85 -4.37 -4.58
CA PHE A 90 14.33 -5.75 -4.57
C PHE A 90 15.84 -5.83 -4.86
N LYS A 91 16.28 -5.22 -5.96
CA LYS A 91 17.70 -5.22 -6.33
C LYS A 91 18.56 -4.48 -5.31
N LEU A 92 18.05 -3.39 -4.73
CA LEU A 92 18.76 -2.66 -3.69
C LEU A 92 18.98 -3.53 -2.44
N VAL A 93 17.96 -4.24 -1.97
CA VAL A 93 18.08 -5.20 -0.85
C VAL A 93 19.06 -6.32 -1.19
N LYS A 94 18.95 -6.92 -2.38
CA LYS A 94 19.87 -7.97 -2.85
C LYS A 94 21.32 -7.46 -2.90
N SER A 95 21.57 -6.29 -3.48
CA SER A 95 22.90 -5.68 -3.55
C SER A 95 23.47 -5.37 -2.17
N ALA A 96 22.66 -4.81 -1.26
CA ALA A 96 23.07 -4.54 0.12
C ALA A 96 23.52 -5.84 0.83
N LEU A 97 22.73 -6.91 0.69
CA LEU A 97 23.03 -8.22 1.27
C LEU A 97 24.32 -8.87 0.72
N ILE A 98 24.60 -8.69 -0.57
CA ILE A 98 25.85 -9.14 -1.21
C ILE A 98 27.04 -8.36 -0.65
N LEU A 99 26.90 -7.05 -0.51
CA LEU A 99 27.97 -6.15 -0.08
C LEU A 99 28.20 -6.11 1.44
N GLY A 100 27.44 -6.88 2.21
CA GLY A 100 27.59 -6.85 3.67
C GLY A 100 26.97 -5.60 4.33
N VAL A 101 26.07 -4.90 3.64
CA VAL A 101 25.41 -3.68 4.14
C VAL A 101 24.02 -4.02 4.72
N PRO A 102 23.73 -3.67 5.98
CA PRO A 102 22.42 -3.89 6.57
C PRO A 102 21.31 -3.02 5.94
N VAL A 103 20.08 -3.54 5.94
CA VAL A 103 18.89 -2.84 5.45
C VAL A 103 17.88 -2.60 6.58
N ILE A 104 17.50 -1.34 6.76
CA ILE A 104 16.48 -0.89 7.71
C ILE A 104 15.29 -0.39 6.92
N ALA A 105 14.07 -0.88 7.20
CA ALA A 105 12.85 -0.29 6.68
C ALA A 105 12.14 0.54 7.73
N ILE A 106 11.63 1.70 7.33
CA ILE A 106 10.82 2.57 8.18
C ILE A 106 9.42 2.61 7.60
N GLU A 107 8.44 2.24 8.43
CA GLU A 107 7.04 2.42 8.13
C GLU A 107 6.69 3.91 8.16
N GLU A 108 6.63 4.52 6.97
CA GLU A 108 6.33 5.93 6.84
C GLU A 108 4.83 6.23 6.77
N VAL A 109 3.99 5.19 6.82
CA VAL A 109 2.53 5.29 6.77
C VAL A 109 1.93 4.24 7.69
N HIS A 110 0.89 4.55 8.46
CA HIS A 110 0.18 3.55 9.27
C HIS A 110 -0.57 2.58 8.33
N GLN A 111 0.00 1.40 8.04
CA GLN A 111 -0.51 0.40 7.10
C GLN A 111 -1.98 0.03 7.37
N LEU A 112 -2.33 -0.28 8.63
CA LEU A 112 -3.68 -0.73 8.96
C LEU A 112 -4.74 0.35 8.68
N ALA A 113 -4.41 1.62 8.93
CA ALA A 113 -5.29 2.75 8.59
C ALA A 113 -5.44 2.91 7.08
N LEU A 114 -4.33 2.83 6.33
CA LEU A 114 -4.34 3.03 4.88
C LEU A 114 -5.08 1.93 4.12
N HIS A 115 -4.91 0.68 4.53
CA HIS A 115 -5.27 -0.49 3.74
C HIS A 115 -6.39 -1.31 4.37
N GLY A 116 -7.11 -0.75 5.35
CA GLY A 116 -8.27 -1.39 5.96
C GLY A 116 -7.90 -2.66 6.71
N LYS A 117 -7.03 -2.53 7.72
CA LYS A 117 -6.50 -3.64 8.54
C LYS A 117 -5.60 -4.62 7.79
N ARG A 118 -4.99 -4.18 6.68
CA ARG A 118 -4.06 -5.00 5.90
C ARG A 118 -2.67 -4.35 5.91
N ILE A 119 -1.65 -5.19 5.89
CA ILE A 119 -0.28 -4.77 5.56
C ILE A 119 -0.11 -5.03 4.07
N ASN A 120 0.26 -4.02 3.28
CA ASN A 120 0.46 -4.18 1.83
C ASN A 120 1.82 -3.63 1.38
N ASN A 121 2.54 -2.96 2.27
CA ASN A 121 3.91 -2.49 2.06
C ASN A 121 4.83 -3.21 3.05
N TYR A 122 6.13 -3.19 2.79
CA TYR A 122 7.14 -3.80 3.66
C TYR A 122 7.08 -5.33 3.67
N MET A 123 7.53 -5.93 2.57
CA MET A 123 7.51 -7.39 2.32
C MET A 123 8.90 -7.96 2.03
N LEU A 124 9.83 -7.10 1.61
CA LEU A 124 11.19 -7.56 1.33
C LEU A 124 11.89 -7.90 2.64
N PRO A 125 12.73 -8.95 2.66
CA PRO A 125 13.47 -9.33 3.85
C PRO A 125 14.49 -8.26 4.22
N VAL A 126 14.22 -7.51 5.28
CA VAL A 126 15.10 -6.47 5.85
C VAL A 126 15.71 -6.94 7.16
N ASP A 127 16.76 -6.28 7.62
CA ASP A 127 17.37 -6.56 8.92
C ASP A 127 16.59 -5.97 10.09
N GLU A 128 16.01 -4.79 9.89
CA GLU A 128 15.23 -4.10 10.90
C GLU A 128 14.00 -3.49 10.23
N LEU A 129 12.83 -3.67 10.84
CA LEU A 129 11.56 -3.07 10.43
C LEU A 129 11.02 -2.22 11.57
N LEU A 130 11.02 -0.90 11.36
CA LEU A 130 10.55 0.09 12.32
C LEU A 130 9.10 0.45 11.99
N VAL A 131 8.17 0.06 12.85
CA VAL A 131 6.72 0.14 12.59
C VAL A 131 6.04 1.21 13.42
N ALA A 132 4.91 1.72 12.91
CA ALA A 132 4.23 2.87 13.48
C ALA A 132 3.50 2.58 14.78
N SER A 133 3.18 1.31 15.08
CA SER A 133 2.41 0.92 16.27
C SER A 133 2.70 -0.51 16.75
N GLU A 134 2.38 -0.82 18.01
CA GLU A 134 2.55 -2.16 18.57
C GLU A 134 1.56 -3.16 17.96
N ILE A 135 0.39 -2.69 17.52
CA ILE A 135 -0.53 -3.53 16.76
C ILE A 135 0.08 -3.91 15.41
N GLU A 136 0.69 -2.98 14.68
CA GLU A 136 1.40 -3.31 13.44
C GLU A 136 2.58 -4.23 13.67
N ARG A 137 3.34 -4.05 14.76
CA ARG A 137 4.40 -4.98 15.14
C ARG A 137 3.88 -6.42 15.25
N ARG A 138 2.76 -6.61 15.96
CA ARG A 138 2.13 -7.94 16.10
C ARG A 138 1.65 -8.50 14.77
N GLU A 139 1.09 -7.66 13.89
CA GLU A 139 0.66 -8.11 12.56
C GLU A 139 1.84 -8.48 11.65
N PHE A 140 2.96 -7.74 11.67
CA PHE A 140 4.15 -8.16 10.94
C PHE A 140 4.71 -9.49 11.47
N ILE A 141 4.72 -9.70 12.79
CA ILE A 141 5.15 -10.97 13.39
C ILE A 141 4.20 -12.11 12.98
N SER A 142 2.89 -11.88 12.95
CA SER A 142 1.90 -12.88 12.50
C SER A 142 2.08 -13.25 11.01
N LEU A 143 2.64 -12.34 10.22
CA LEU A 143 3.04 -12.55 8.83
C LEU A 143 4.39 -13.29 8.67
N GLY A 144 5.05 -13.68 9.76
CA GLY A 144 6.27 -14.48 9.74
C GLY A 144 7.57 -13.67 9.84
N TYR A 145 7.51 -12.37 10.17
CA TYR A 145 8.72 -11.62 10.49
C TYR A 145 9.27 -12.04 11.87
N PRO A 146 10.60 -12.17 12.02
CA PRO A 146 11.21 -12.43 13.33
C PRO A 146 10.90 -11.31 14.33
N ALA A 147 10.48 -11.68 15.55
CA ALA A 147 10.01 -10.73 16.55
C ALA A 147 11.08 -9.76 17.06
N ASP A 148 12.35 -10.12 16.91
CA ASP A 148 13.54 -9.34 17.24
C ASP A 148 14.05 -8.47 16.08
N HIS A 149 13.40 -8.53 14.90
CA HIS A 149 13.63 -7.67 13.75
C HIS A 149 12.58 -6.55 13.62
N VAL A 150 11.44 -6.66 14.30
CA VAL A 150 10.32 -5.71 14.19
C VAL A 150 10.17 -4.90 15.47
N HIS A 151 10.24 -3.57 15.35
CA HIS A 151 10.23 -2.63 16.46
C HIS A 151 9.17 -1.56 16.31
N SER A 152 8.27 -1.44 17.29
CA SER A 152 7.34 -0.32 17.33
C SER A 152 8.08 0.94 17.76
N THR A 153 8.47 1.75 16.78
CA THR A 153 9.16 3.02 17.04
C THR A 153 8.22 4.22 16.98
N GLY A 154 6.96 4.03 16.57
CA GLY A 154 6.01 5.12 16.39
C GLY A 154 6.18 5.78 15.02
N TRP A 155 5.51 6.92 14.82
CA TRP A 155 5.55 7.63 13.54
C TRP A 155 6.44 8.89 13.59
N PRO A 156 7.69 8.84 13.11
CA PRO A 156 8.71 9.86 13.40
C PRO A 156 8.57 11.15 12.58
N PHE A 157 7.86 11.10 11.44
CA PHE A 157 7.88 12.18 10.45
C PHE A 157 6.92 13.33 10.73
N TYR A 158 6.22 13.30 11.87
CA TYR A 158 5.26 14.33 12.28
C TYR A 158 5.78 15.20 13.42
N SER A 159 6.98 14.92 13.92
CA SER A 159 7.66 15.82 14.86
C SER A 159 7.92 17.17 14.19
N GLY A 160 7.40 18.26 14.75
CA GLY A 160 7.65 19.61 14.23
C GLY A 160 6.87 20.01 12.96
N LEU A 161 6.16 19.10 12.28
CA LEU A 161 5.15 19.47 11.26
C LEU A 161 3.92 20.17 11.87
N ILE A 162 3.82 20.12 13.20
CA ILE A 162 2.86 20.89 14.02
C ILE A 162 3.26 22.38 14.10
N SER A 163 4.38 22.80 13.47
CA SER A 163 4.72 24.21 13.37
C SER A 163 3.71 24.93 12.49
N ASN A 164 2.90 25.77 13.12
CA ASN A 164 2.01 26.75 12.51
C ASN A 164 2.70 27.41 11.29
N LYS A 165 2.27 27.07 10.07
CA LYS A 165 2.41 28.05 8.99
C LYS A 165 1.81 29.36 9.51
N GLY A 166 2.54 30.46 9.33
CA GLY A 166 2.17 31.75 9.90
C GLY A 166 0.73 32.15 9.55
N ARG A 167 0.09 32.95 10.40
CA ARG A 167 -1.28 33.44 10.20
C ARG A 167 -1.53 33.96 8.78
N ASN A 168 -0.54 34.66 8.21
CA ASN A 168 -0.60 35.20 6.85
C ASN A 168 -0.79 34.10 5.78
N THR A 169 -0.10 32.96 5.87
CA THR A 169 -0.23 31.88 4.88
C THR A 169 -1.59 31.20 4.95
N LYS A 170 -2.18 31.11 6.15
CA LYS A 170 -3.55 30.60 6.32
C LYS A 170 -4.57 31.56 5.71
N ASP A 171 -4.43 32.86 5.97
CA ASP A 171 -5.32 33.89 5.44
C ASP A 171 -5.23 33.97 3.91
N GLU A 172 -4.03 33.89 3.34
CA GLU A 172 -3.81 33.80 1.89
C GLU A 172 -4.53 32.59 1.27
N LEU A 173 -4.38 31.41 1.86
CA LEU A 173 -5.04 30.20 1.38
C LEU A 173 -6.57 30.31 1.48
N ARG A 174 -7.09 30.84 2.60
CA ARG A 174 -8.53 31.07 2.79
C ARG A 174 -9.06 32.03 1.74
N ASN A 175 -8.35 33.13 1.47
CA ASN A 175 -8.73 34.12 0.48
C ASN A 175 -8.70 33.54 -0.94
N ARG A 176 -7.65 32.78 -1.30
CA ARG A 176 -7.53 32.11 -2.60
C ARG A 176 -8.68 31.12 -2.84
N LEU A 177 -9.10 30.39 -1.81
CA LEU A 177 -10.24 29.48 -1.86
C LEU A 177 -11.59 30.22 -1.69
N GLY A 178 -11.59 31.55 -1.60
CA GLY A 178 -12.80 32.37 -1.43
C GLY A 178 -13.57 32.07 -0.15
N LEU A 179 -12.92 31.57 0.91
CA LEU A 179 -13.57 31.21 2.17
C LEU A 179 -14.03 32.45 2.94
N ILE A 180 -15.28 32.42 3.42
CA ILE A 180 -15.88 33.46 4.24
C ILE A 180 -15.10 33.57 5.55
N LYS A 181 -14.74 34.79 5.91
CA LYS A 181 -13.99 35.09 7.13
C LYS A 181 -14.85 34.82 8.36
N GLY A 182 -14.28 34.18 9.38
CA GLY A 182 -14.96 33.89 10.65
C GLY A 182 -15.88 32.68 10.64
N GLN A 183 -16.18 32.09 9.48
CA GLN A 183 -16.91 30.83 9.42
C GLN A 183 -15.96 29.62 9.53
N PRO A 184 -16.34 28.59 10.31
CA PRO A 184 -15.58 27.35 10.40
C PRO A 184 -15.59 26.58 9.07
N VAL A 185 -14.58 25.76 8.87
CA VAL A 185 -14.29 25.01 7.65
C VAL A 185 -14.31 23.52 7.95
N ALA A 186 -15.28 22.82 7.38
CA ALA A 186 -15.27 21.37 7.29
C ALA A 186 -14.53 20.94 6.04
N THR A 187 -13.59 20.00 6.15
CA THR A 187 -12.91 19.44 4.97
C THR A 187 -13.31 18.00 4.77
N LEU A 188 -13.75 17.63 3.57
CA LEU A 188 -13.89 16.25 3.13
C LEU A 188 -12.69 15.89 2.23
N SER A 189 -11.83 15.00 2.72
CA SER A 189 -10.76 14.44 1.89
C SER A 189 -11.22 13.14 1.25
N LEU A 190 -11.09 13.05 -0.07
CA LEU A 190 -11.41 11.85 -0.85
C LEU A 190 -10.15 11.01 -1.11
N LEU A 191 -10.30 9.70 -1.13
CA LEU A 191 -9.26 8.74 -1.57
C LEU A 191 -9.11 8.79 -3.10
N MET A 192 -8.22 8.00 -3.70
CA MET A 192 -8.22 7.82 -5.16
C MET A 192 -9.41 6.97 -5.59
N SER A 193 -10.16 7.33 -6.64
CA SER A 193 -11.29 6.49 -7.08
C SER A 193 -10.85 5.11 -7.54
N SER A 194 -11.72 4.12 -7.34
CA SER A 194 -11.59 2.78 -7.92
C SER A 194 -11.51 2.74 -9.45
N ARG A 195 -11.86 3.85 -10.11
CA ARG A 195 -11.66 4.07 -11.55
C ARG A 195 -10.17 4.18 -11.93
N TYR A 196 -9.33 4.66 -11.01
CA TYR A 196 -7.90 4.85 -11.21
C TYR A 196 -7.05 3.83 -10.44
N GLU A 197 -7.54 3.35 -9.29
CA GLU A 197 -6.84 2.39 -8.42
C GLU A 197 -7.75 1.23 -8.09
N CYS A 198 -7.46 0.03 -8.59
CA CYS A 198 -8.39 -1.09 -8.45
C CYS A 198 -8.63 -1.50 -6.99
N MET A 199 -7.65 -1.27 -6.12
CA MET A 199 -7.71 -1.60 -4.70
C MET A 199 -8.43 -0.55 -3.85
N SER A 200 -8.87 0.57 -4.45
CA SER A 200 -9.57 1.61 -3.69
C SER A 200 -10.99 1.19 -3.32
N VAL A 201 -11.38 1.51 -2.10
CA VAL A 201 -12.74 1.36 -1.57
C VAL A 201 -13.69 2.48 -2.03
N GLU A 202 -13.18 3.56 -2.61
CA GLU A 202 -13.99 4.68 -3.14
C GLU A 202 -14.37 4.47 -4.61
N ASN A 203 -15.49 3.79 -4.84
CA ASN A 203 -16.18 3.84 -6.14
C ASN A 203 -17.13 5.05 -6.22
N ASP A 204 -17.75 5.27 -7.39
CA ASP A 204 -18.65 6.41 -7.60
C ASP A 204 -19.85 6.42 -6.65
N TYR A 205 -20.39 5.23 -6.34
CA TYR A 205 -21.50 5.11 -5.39
C TYR A 205 -21.05 5.54 -3.99
N ALA A 206 -19.90 5.04 -3.54
CA ALA A 206 -19.36 5.39 -2.23
C ALA A 206 -19.08 6.89 -2.11
N ARG A 207 -18.46 7.49 -3.14
CA ARG A 207 -18.18 8.94 -3.18
C ARG A 207 -19.43 9.79 -3.20
N ARG A 208 -20.45 9.37 -3.95
CA ARG A 208 -21.75 10.05 -3.94
C ARG A 208 -22.32 10.06 -2.53
N GLN A 209 -22.30 8.93 -1.83
CA GLN A 209 -22.79 8.85 -0.46
C GLN A 209 -21.96 9.70 0.51
N LEU A 210 -20.63 9.66 0.41
CA LEU A 210 -19.73 10.51 1.21
C LEU A 210 -20.07 11.99 1.04
N LEU A 211 -20.18 12.45 -0.21
CA LEU A 211 -20.53 13.84 -0.52
C LEU A 211 -21.92 14.19 0.00
N SER A 212 -22.95 13.39 -0.31
CA SER A 212 -24.32 13.63 0.15
C SER A 212 -24.43 13.69 1.68
N ILE A 213 -23.88 12.70 2.39
CA ILE A 213 -23.93 12.66 3.87
C ILE A 213 -23.33 13.94 4.45
N VAL A 214 -22.14 14.32 3.99
CA VAL A 214 -21.43 15.49 4.52
C VAL A 214 -22.12 16.79 4.11
N SER A 215 -22.47 16.97 2.83
CA SER A 215 -23.04 18.23 2.36
C SER A 215 -24.45 18.49 2.87
N GLU A 216 -25.26 17.44 3.07
CA GLU A 216 -26.65 17.58 3.53
C GLU A 216 -26.74 17.75 5.05
N GLY A 217 -25.84 17.13 5.82
CA GLY A 217 -25.87 17.17 7.29
C GLY A 217 -25.01 18.26 7.92
N LEU A 218 -24.13 18.91 7.15
CA LEU A 218 -23.26 19.97 7.68
C LEU A 218 -24.07 21.23 8.01
N PRO A 219 -23.93 21.81 9.22
CA PRO A 219 -24.62 23.04 9.58
C PRO A 219 -24.30 24.21 8.65
N SER A 220 -25.28 25.09 8.40
CA SER A 220 -25.18 26.20 7.44
C SER A 220 -24.12 27.26 7.78
N ASN A 221 -23.65 27.31 9.03
CA ASN A 221 -22.56 28.19 9.45
C ASN A 221 -21.17 27.65 9.08
N TYR A 222 -21.04 26.38 8.69
CA TYR A 222 -19.80 25.80 8.21
C TYR A 222 -19.66 25.95 6.69
N GLN A 223 -18.43 26.06 6.23
CA GLN A 223 -18.08 25.97 4.82
C GLN A 223 -17.50 24.58 4.53
N LEU A 224 -18.01 23.91 3.50
CA LEU A 224 -17.49 22.61 3.06
C LEU A 224 -16.38 22.80 2.01
N LEU A 225 -15.21 22.27 2.32
CA LEU A 225 -14.05 22.19 1.44
C LEU A 225 -13.86 20.72 1.03
N VAL A 226 -13.69 20.43 -0.26
CA VAL A 226 -13.45 19.07 -0.77
C VAL A 226 -12.05 19.00 -1.36
N LYS A 227 -11.27 17.99 -0.94
CA LYS A 227 -9.93 17.70 -1.50
C LYS A 227 -9.94 16.33 -2.18
N GLY A 228 -9.75 16.33 -3.50
CA GLY A 228 -9.54 15.13 -4.30
C GLY A 228 -8.11 14.58 -4.26
N HIS A 229 -7.93 13.34 -4.71
CA HIS A 229 -6.62 12.72 -4.82
C HIS A 229 -5.81 13.30 -6.00
N PRO A 230 -4.51 13.59 -5.84
CA PRO A 230 -3.69 14.19 -6.91
C PRO A 230 -3.49 13.29 -8.13
N GLY A 231 -3.86 12.01 -8.08
CA GLY A 231 -3.80 11.08 -9.21
C GLY A 231 -4.94 11.24 -10.23
N GLU A 232 -6.01 11.92 -9.87
CA GLU A 232 -7.27 11.91 -10.65
C GLU A 232 -7.37 13.04 -11.68
N ASP A 233 -8.30 12.90 -12.63
CA ASP A 233 -8.61 13.97 -13.59
C ASP A 233 -9.29 15.16 -12.89
N PRO A 234 -8.73 16.38 -12.96
CA PRO A 234 -9.30 17.57 -12.31
C PRO A 234 -10.73 17.87 -12.73
N ARG A 235 -11.05 17.71 -14.02
CA ARG A 235 -12.39 18.02 -14.55
C ARG A 235 -13.43 17.02 -14.06
N GLY A 236 -13.09 15.72 -14.13
CA GLY A 236 -13.96 14.67 -13.62
C GLY A 236 -14.33 14.85 -12.14
N ILE A 237 -13.37 15.22 -11.28
CA ILE A 237 -13.67 15.45 -9.87
C ILE A 237 -14.46 16.75 -9.64
N GLU A 238 -14.19 17.80 -10.39
CA GLU A 238 -14.94 19.05 -10.33
C GLU A 238 -16.41 18.85 -10.72
N GLU A 239 -16.67 18.17 -11.83
CA GLU A 239 -18.03 17.82 -12.26
C GLU A 239 -18.76 16.97 -11.21
N PHE A 240 -18.05 16.00 -10.61
CA PHE A 240 -18.61 15.12 -9.60
C PHE A 240 -19.00 15.89 -8.33
N VAL A 241 -18.11 16.76 -7.83
CA VAL A 241 -18.38 17.59 -6.64
C VAL A 241 -19.48 18.60 -6.91
N LYS A 242 -19.47 19.29 -8.06
CA LYS A 242 -20.55 20.23 -8.44
C LYS A 242 -21.92 19.54 -8.48
N LYS A 243 -21.97 18.28 -8.91
CA LYS A 243 -23.21 17.51 -9.00
C LYS A 243 -23.77 17.09 -7.64
N TYR A 244 -22.91 16.64 -6.72
CA TYR A 244 -23.35 16.00 -5.47
C TYR A 244 -23.15 16.85 -4.21
N ALA A 245 -22.36 17.93 -4.29
CA ALA A 245 -22.15 18.90 -3.23
C ALA A 245 -21.94 20.30 -3.84
N PRO A 246 -22.97 20.89 -4.50
CA PRO A 246 -22.83 22.12 -5.29
C PRO A 246 -22.36 23.34 -4.49
N GLY A 247 -22.58 23.38 -3.17
CA GLY A 247 -22.10 24.43 -2.28
C GLY A 247 -20.66 24.25 -1.78
N ALA A 248 -20.03 23.11 -2.07
CA ALA A 248 -18.68 22.83 -1.63
C ALA A 248 -17.63 23.52 -2.50
N LYS A 249 -16.53 23.92 -1.88
CA LYS A 249 -15.36 24.48 -2.59
C LYS A 249 -14.37 23.37 -2.86
N LEU A 250 -13.96 23.19 -4.11
CA LEU A 250 -12.96 22.20 -4.49
C LEU A 250 -11.56 22.80 -4.32
N VAL A 251 -10.69 22.10 -3.61
CA VAL A 251 -9.27 22.46 -3.50
C VAL A 251 -8.52 22.06 -4.77
N GLU A 252 -7.60 22.91 -5.21
CA GLU A 252 -6.70 22.60 -6.31
C GLU A 252 -5.98 21.26 -6.15
N ARG A 253 -5.86 20.53 -7.25
CA ARG A 253 -5.33 19.15 -7.31
C ARG A 253 -4.01 18.96 -6.54
N TYR A 254 -3.07 19.88 -6.70
CA TYR A 254 -1.71 19.77 -6.15
C TYR A 254 -1.49 20.62 -4.89
N SER A 255 -2.55 21.16 -4.28
CA SER A 255 -2.42 21.78 -2.96
C SER A 255 -1.94 20.75 -1.94
N ASP A 256 -0.97 21.15 -1.11
CA ASP A 256 -0.44 20.33 -0.03
C ASP A 256 -1.57 20.05 0.99
N ILE A 257 -1.73 18.79 1.38
CA ILE A 257 -2.71 18.41 2.38
C ILE A 257 -2.44 19.08 3.73
N GLN A 258 -1.18 19.34 4.08
CA GLN A 258 -0.81 20.03 5.31
C GLN A 258 -1.37 21.47 5.34
N ASP A 259 -1.54 22.10 4.18
CA ASP A 259 -2.07 23.46 4.04
C ASP A 259 -3.58 23.46 4.20
N VAL A 260 -4.24 22.49 3.57
CA VAL A 260 -5.67 22.25 3.74
C VAL A 260 -5.98 22.01 5.22
N LEU A 261 -5.31 21.07 5.87
CA LEU A 261 -5.52 20.76 7.29
C LEU A 261 -5.23 21.96 8.22
N SER A 262 -4.44 22.95 7.78
CA SER A 262 -4.12 24.12 8.60
C SER A 262 -5.25 25.14 8.73
N ILE A 263 -6.21 25.09 7.80
CA ILE A 263 -7.41 25.94 7.75
C ILE A 263 -8.70 25.18 8.04
N THR A 264 -8.62 23.86 8.22
CA THR A 264 -9.72 22.97 8.59
C THR A 264 -10.01 23.07 10.07
N ASP A 265 -11.29 23.12 10.45
CA ASP A 265 -11.76 23.03 11.84
C ASP A 265 -12.25 21.61 12.17
N VAL A 266 -12.78 20.88 11.18
CA VAL A 266 -13.13 19.46 11.30
C VAL A 266 -12.88 18.71 9.99
N LEU A 267 -12.25 17.54 10.06
CA LEU A 267 -12.01 16.67 8.92
C LEU A 267 -13.09 15.58 8.83
N PHE A 268 -13.67 15.41 7.66
CA PHE A 268 -14.46 14.25 7.26
C PHE A 268 -13.64 13.37 6.33
N ASN A 269 -13.67 12.06 6.56
CA ASN A 269 -13.02 11.08 5.70
C ASN A 269 -13.71 9.71 5.82
N GLN A 270 -13.56 8.85 4.81
CA GLN A 270 -14.08 7.49 4.87
C GLN A 270 -13.38 6.62 5.92
N GLY A 271 -12.12 6.91 6.27
CA GLY A 271 -11.33 6.24 7.29
C GLY A 271 -10.14 5.43 6.73
N HIS A 272 -10.12 5.09 5.45
CA HIS A 272 -9.00 4.38 4.80
C HIS A 272 -7.92 5.33 4.27
N SER A 273 -7.46 6.27 5.11
CA SER A 273 -6.57 7.36 4.69
C SER A 273 -5.47 7.66 5.70
N GLN A 274 -4.26 7.91 5.21
CA GLN A 274 -3.20 8.50 6.04
C GLN A 274 -3.59 9.87 6.57
N VAL A 275 -4.35 10.66 5.80
CA VAL A 275 -4.74 12.04 6.16
C VAL A 275 -5.49 12.09 7.51
N VAL A 276 -6.25 11.04 7.84
CA VAL A 276 -6.92 10.95 9.15
C VAL A 276 -5.90 10.92 10.28
N MET A 277 -4.84 10.14 10.13
CA MET A 277 -3.79 10.00 11.13
C MET A 277 -3.01 11.32 11.27
N GLU A 278 -2.74 12.01 10.16
CA GLU A 278 -2.09 13.32 10.16
C GLU A 278 -2.92 14.39 10.86
N ALA A 279 -4.24 14.38 10.65
CA ALA A 279 -5.17 15.28 11.32
C ALA A 279 -5.20 15.05 12.84
N LEU A 280 -5.33 13.80 13.27
CA LEU A 280 -5.35 13.46 14.70
C LEU A 280 -4.04 13.87 15.40
N LEU A 281 -2.88 13.62 14.79
CA LEU A 281 -1.59 14.03 15.34
C LEU A 281 -1.41 15.56 15.43
N ARG A 282 -2.19 16.33 14.67
CA ARG A 282 -2.24 17.79 14.74
C ARG A 282 -3.22 18.32 15.77
N GLY A 283 -3.98 17.46 16.44
CA GLY A 283 -5.11 17.87 17.27
C GLY A 283 -6.24 18.47 16.42
N LEU A 284 -6.45 17.97 15.20
CA LEU A 284 -7.61 18.30 14.39
C LEU A 284 -8.70 17.23 14.59
N PRO A 285 -9.93 17.62 14.95
CA PRO A 285 -11.05 16.68 15.02
C PRO A 285 -11.32 15.97 13.70
N VAL A 286 -11.60 14.67 13.78
CA VAL A 286 -11.96 13.82 12.63
C VAL A 286 -13.28 13.10 12.85
N ILE A 287 -14.19 13.21 11.89
CA ILE A 287 -15.43 12.44 11.80
C ILE A 287 -15.29 11.43 10.66
N ILE A 288 -15.57 10.16 10.96
CA ILE A 288 -15.45 9.06 10.01
C ILE A 288 -16.81 8.78 9.38
N VAL A 289 -16.84 8.69 8.06
CA VAL A 289 -18.04 8.37 7.27
C VAL A 289 -17.81 7.04 6.54
N PRO A 290 -17.92 5.89 7.23
CA PRO A 290 -17.58 4.62 6.63
C PRO A 290 -18.67 4.24 5.62
N VAL A 291 -18.35 4.42 4.35
CA VAL A 291 -19.19 3.97 3.25
C VAL A 291 -18.62 2.66 2.71
N GLY A 292 -19.44 1.61 2.69
CA GLY A 292 -19.08 0.31 2.11
C GLY A 292 -18.28 -0.62 3.02
N VAL A 293 -17.13 -0.17 3.55
CA VAL A 293 -16.17 -1.06 4.26
C VAL A 293 -15.86 -0.54 5.66
N ASN A 294 -15.75 -1.47 6.62
CA ASN A 294 -15.28 -1.14 7.96
C ASN A 294 -13.82 -0.67 7.93
N THR A 295 -13.50 0.31 8.76
CA THR A 295 -12.18 0.90 8.98
C THR A 295 -11.53 0.36 10.27
N ILE A 296 -10.40 0.94 10.67
CA ILE A 296 -9.78 0.67 11.98
C ILE A 296 -10.48 1.40 13.13
N PHE A 297 -11.35 2.37 12.82
CA PHE A 297 -12.01 3.20 13.82
C PHE A 297 -13.26 2.53 14.43
N GLU A 298 -13.79 1.49 13.80
CA GLU A 298 -14.97 0.75 14.24
C GLU A 298 -14.74 0.13 15.62
N GLY A 299 -15.68 0.37 16.52
CA GLY A 299 -15.59 -0.07 17.91
C GLY A 299 -14.76 0.85 18.81
N ILE A 300 -13.96 1.76 18.24
CA ILE A 300 -13.12 2.71 18.96
C ILE A 300 -13.78 4.10 19.00
N LEU A 301 -14.15 4.65 17.84
CA LEU A 301 -14.70 6.01 17.70
C LEU A 301 -16.23 6.02 17.49
N LYS A 302 -16.98 5.22 18.26
CA LYS A 302 -18.41 4.92 17.99
C LYS A 302 -19.25 6.16 17.66
N ASP A 303 -19.16 7.21 18.46
CA ASP A 303 -20.00 8.40 18.30
C ASP A 303 -19.52 9.36 17.21
N LEU A 304 -18.27 9.21 16.75
CA LEU A 304 -17.66 10.00 15.68
C LEU A 304 -17.67 9.24 14.33
N ILE A 305 -18.35 8.11 14.29
CA ILE A 305 -18.67 7.36 13.07
C ILE A 305 -20.12 7.69 12.69
N ILE A 306 -20.30 8.29 11.50
CA ILE A 306 -21.61 8.71 11.01
C ILE A 306 -21.99 7.95 9.74
N ARG A 307 -23.28 7.66 9.56
CA ARG A 307 -23.77 6.95 8.36
C ARG A 307 -24.90 7.68 7.64
N LYS A 308 -25.43 8.73 8.26
CA LYS A 308 -26.53 9.54 7.73
C LYS A 308 -26.27 11.03 7.99
N PRO A 309 -26.83 11.94 7.17
CA PRO A 309 -26.72 13.38 7.38
C PRO A 309 -27.02 13.83 8.82
N ASP A 310 -28.12 13.31 9.40
CA ASP A 310 -28.61 13.70 10.73
C ASP A 310 -27.63 13.42 11.88
N ASP A 311 -26.67 12.51 11.67
CA ASP A 311 -25.67 12.17 12.68
C ASP A 311 -24.60 13.27 12.86
N ILE A 312 -24.43 14.16 11.88
CA ILE A 312 -23.34 15.16 11.88
C ILE A 312 -23.47 16.12 13.05
N THR A 313 -24.68 16.63 13.33
CA THR A 313 -24.89 17.58 14.42
C THR A 313 -24.52 16.98 15.77
N ARG A 314 -24.86 15.70 15.99
CA ARG A 314 -24.47 14.94 17.19
C ARG A 314 -22.96 14.73 17.26
N ALA A 315 -22.30 14.42 16.13
CA ALA A 315 -20.86 14.24 16.10
C ALA A 315 -20.12 15.55 16.41
N LEU A 316 -20.58 16.68 15.85
CA LEU A 316 -20.01 18.00 16.11
C LEU A 316 -20.14 18.43 17.57
N SER A 317 -21.27 18.17 18.23
CA SER A 317 -21.46 18.57 19.64
C SER A 317 -20.51 17.85 20.61
N ILE A 318 -20.04 16.64 20.25
CA ILE A 318 -19.01 15.92 21.01
C ILE A 318 -17.65 16.63 20.89
N LEU A 319 -17.41 17.29 19.76
CA LEU A 319 -16.15 17.98 19.46
C LEU A 319 -16.05 19.37 20.09
N ASP A 320 -17.15 19.96 20.55
CA ASP A 320 -17.18 21.28 21.21
C ASP A 320 -16.51 21.30 22.60
N GLY A 321 -16.16 20.12 23.15
CA GLY A 321 -15.45 19.95 24.42
C GLY A 321 -13.97 19.57 24.28
N ASP A 322 -13.43 18.86 25.28
CA ASP A 322 -12.11 18.21 25.18
C ASP A 322 -12.19 16.98 24.25
N PHE A 323 -12.28 17.25 22.94
CA PHE A 323 -12.51 16.24 21.93
C PHE A 323 -11.44 15.15 21.93
N MET A 324 -10.21 15.45 22.40
CA MET A 324 -9.11 14.49 22.46
C MET A 324 -9.44 13.28 23.34
N LYS A 325 -10.33 13.43 24.34
CA LYS A 325 -10.85 12.30 25.13
C LYS A 325 -11.59 11.28 24.27
N ALA A 326 -12.33 11.73 23.25
CA ALA A 326 -13.04 10.84 22.33
C ALA A 326 -12.08 9.97 21.50
N TYR A 327 -10.83 10.41 21.33
CA TYR A 327 -9.79 9.68 20.58
C TYR A 327 -8.80 8.92 21.49
N ALA A 328 -8.94 8.98 22.82
CA ALA A 328 -7.93 8.46 23.75
C ALA A 328 -7.61 6.96 23.53
N SER A 329 -8.63 6.12 23.34
CA SER A 329 -8.44 4.69 23.06
C SER A 329 -7.77 4.46 21.70
N PHE A 330 -8.04 5.32 20.71
CA PHE A 330 -7.38 5.28 19.42
C PHE A 330 -5.89 5.60 19.56
N PHE A 331 -5.54 6.69 20.25
CA PHE A 331 -4.14 7.03 20.51
C PHE A 331 -3.41 5.93 21.27
N GLN A 332 -4.02 5.35 22.31
CA GLN A 332 -3.40 4.27 23.07
C GLN A 332 -3.10 3.03 22.21
N THR A 333 -3.93 2.75 21.21
CA THR A 333 -3.81 1.52 20.39
C THR A 333 -2.95 1.72 19.15
N HIS A 334 -3.10 2.86 18.46
CA HIS A 334 -2.58 3.10 17.11
C HIS A 334 -1.49 4.19 17.06
N LEU A 335 -1.44 5.09 18.05
CA LEU A 335 -0.53 6.25 18.07
C LEU A 335 0.05 6.49 19.47
N SER A 336 0.46 5.41 20.14
CA SER A 336 0.82 5.44 21.58
C SER A 336 2.14 6.16 21.85
N ILE A 337 2.99 6.29 20.83
CA ILE A 337 4.29 6.96 20.89
C ILE A 337 4.15 8.36 20.26
N PRO A 338 4.31 9.45 21.04
CA PRO A 338 4.26 10.80 20.50
C PRO A 338 5.31 11.04 19.42
N PRO A 339 5.03 11.86 18.38
CA PRO A 339 5.92 12.01 17.22
C PRO A 339 7.37 12.38 17.56
N GLN A 340 7.60 13.22 18.57
CA GLN A 340 8.96 13.61 18.98
C GLN A 340 9.75 12.44 19.56
N LYS A 341 9.11 11.64 20.45
CA LYS A 341 9.71 10.42 20.98
C LYS A 341 9.91 9.37 19.89
N ALA A 342 8.97 9.29 18.94
CA ALA A 342 9.08 8.39 17.81
C ALA A 342 10.28 8.71 16.92
N LEU A 343 10.54 10.01 16.66
CA LEU A 343 11.74 10.45 15.95
C LEU A 343 13.01 10.09 16.71
N GLU A 344 13.09 10.39 18.00
CA GLU A 344 14.24 10.07 18.85
C GLU A 344 14.54 8.57 18.84
N PHE A 345 13.51 7.74 19.01
CA PHE A 345 13.67 6.29 19.06
C PHE A 345 14.06 5.70 17.70
N THR A 346 13.45 6.19 16.62
CA THR A 346 13.80 5.80 15.24
C THR A 346 15.26 6.15 14.93
N VAL A 347 15.70 7.37 15.27
CA VAL A 347 17.07 7.83 15.06
C VAL A 347 18.09 7.02 15.86
N TRP A 348 17.78 6.75 17.14
CA TRP A 348 18.59 5.90 18.00
C TRP A 348 18.77 4.51 17.38
N ARG A 349 17.68 3.89 16.93
CA ARG A 349 17.73 2.53 16.37
C ARG A 349 18.49 2.46 15.05
N ILE A 350 18.30 3.44 14.17
CA ILE A 350 19.09 3.55 12.93
C ILE A 350 20.58 3.66 13.26
N THR A 351 20.94 4.52 14.22
CA THR A 351 22.33 4.77 14.60
C THR A 351 22.98 3.53 15.22
N GLU A 352 22.29 2.87 16.15
CA GLU A 352 22.75 1.64 16.79
C GLU A 352 23.02 0.58 15.72
N PHE A 353 22.03 0.33 14.86
CA PHE A 353 22.13 -0.75 13.89
C PHE A 353 23.20 -0.50 12.82
N ALA A 354 23.23 0.71 12.24
CA ALA A 354 24.23 1.11 11.27
C ALA A 354 25.67 1.03 11.82
N ARG A 355 25.87 1.26 13.13
CA ARG A 355 27.20 1.11 13.76
C ARG A 355 27.62 -0.35 13.92
N THR A 356 26.69 -1.24 14.25
CA THR A 356 27.01 -2.67 14.41
C THR A 356 27.28 -3.35 13.08
N GLY A 357 26.67 -2.88 11.99
CA GLY A 357 26.80 -3.51 10.66
C GLY A 357 26.27 -4.95 10.60
N LYS A 358 25.51 -5.40 11.62
CA LYS A 358 25.13 -6.81 11.76
C LYS A 358 24.08 -7.18 10.72
N ILE A 359 24.44 -8.00 9.74
CA ILE A 359 23.45 -8.65 8.89
C ILE A 359 22.88 -9.87 9.61
N ARG A 360 21.56 -9.91 9.71
CA ARG A 360 20.85 -11.03 10.32
C ARG A 360 20.44 -12.06 9.26
N GLU A 361 20.66 -13.33 9.58
CA GLU A 361 20.09 -14.48 8.84
C GLU A 361 20.29 -14.42 7.33
N SER A 362 21.49 -14.11 6.86
CA SER A 362 21.71 -13.77 5.45
C SER A 362 21.23 -14.82 4.44
N VAL A 363 21.31 -16.10 4.81
CA VAL A 363 20.87 -17.22 3.96
C VAL A 363 19.34 -17.28 3.89
N GLU A 364 18.64 -17.09 5.02
CA GLU A 364 17.17 -17.04 5.05
C GLU A 364 16.65 -15.89 4.17
N LYS A 365 17.31 -14.73 4.22
CA LYS A 365 16.96 -13.61 3.36
C LYS A 365 17.14 -13.90 1.88
N LEU A 366 18.22 -14.58 1.51
CA LEU A 366 18.42 -15.01 0.12
C LEU A 366 17.33 -16.00 -0.32
N ARG A 367 16.96 -16.96 0.54
CA ARG A 367 15.85 -17.90 0.28
C ARG A 367 14.54 -17.16 0.04
N GLU A 368 14.23 -16.16 0.87
CA GLU A 368 13.06 -15.30 0.68
C GLU A 368 13.14 -14.49 -0.63
N LEU A 369 14.28 -13.88 -0.93
CA LEU A 369 14.47 -13.13 -2.17
C LEU A 369 14.24 -14.03 -3.40
N VAL A 370 14.69 -15.28 -3.39
CA VAL A 370 14.42 -16.27 -4.45
C VAL A 370 12.92 -16.49 -4.64
N LEU A 371 12.15 -16.64 -3.56
CA LEU A 371 10.69 -16.78 -3.63
C LEU A 371 10.02 -15.53 -4.23
N TRP A 372 10.45 -14.35 -3.80
CA TRP A 372 9.92 -13.08 -4.28
C TRP A 372 10.26 -12.81 -5.75
N GLU A 373 11.48 -13.14 -6.16
CA GLU A 373 11.94 -13.03 -7.54
C GLU A 373 11.10 -13.92 -8.46
N ALA A 374 10.87 -15.18 -8.05
CA ALA A 374 10.08 -16.14 -8.78
C ALA A 374 8.58 -15.77 -8.87
N CYS A 375 8.03 -15.14 -7.82
CA CYS A 375 6.63 -14.72 -7.79
C CYS A 375 6.38 -13.44 -8.61
N PHE A 376 7.25 -12.43 -8.50
CA PHE A 376 6.89 -11.06 -8.84
C PHE A 376 7.88 -10.34 -9.79
N ILE A 377 9.13 -10.77 -9.87
CA ILE A 377 10.16 -10.06 -10.65
C ILE A 377 10.38 -10.72 -12.01
N GLY A 378 10.65 -12.04 -12.03
CA GLY A 378 10.97 -12.79 -13.24
C GLY A 378 11.82 -14.02 -12.95
N ARG A 379 11.52 -15.15 -13.61
CA ARG A 379 12.23 -16.42 -13.38
C ARG A 379 13.63 -16.47 -14.00
N ASP A 380 13.88 -15.61 -14.98
CA ASP A 380 15.14 -15.48 -15.72
C ASP A 380 16.32 -14.98 -14.85
N LYS A 381 16.06 -14.50 -13.64
CA LYS A 381 17.07 -13.91 -12.74
C LYS A 381 17.30 -14.68 -11.45
N ILE A 382 16.55 -15.76 -11.25
CA ILE A 382 16.61 -16.58 -10.05
C ILE A 382 17.99 -17.24 -9.89
N ASP A 383 18.62 -17.61 -11.01
CA ASP A 383 19.90 -18.33 -10.99
C ASP A 383 21.00 -17.52 -10.30
N ASP A 384 21.00 -16.19 -10.45
CA ASP A 384 21.92 -15.30 -9.74
C ASP A 384 21.73 -15.41 -8.22
N THR A 385 20.48 -15.43 -7.75
CA THR A 385 20.18 -15.48 -6.30
C THR A 385 20.43 -16.88 -5.73
N LEU A 386 20.08 -17.94 -6.48
CA LEU A 386 20.39 -19.32 -6.10
C LEU A 386 21.90 -19.57 -6.03
N GLY A 387 22.67 -19.03 -6.99
CA GLY A 387 24.14 -19.10 -6.99
C GLY A 387 24.74 -18.55 -5.69
N LEU A 388 24.28 -17.38 -5.25
CA LEU A 388 24.72 -16.77 -3.99
C LEU A 388 24.40 -17.63 -2.76
N ILE A 389 23.30 -18.37 -2.76
CA ILE A 389 22.98 -19.30 -1.67
C ILE A 389 23.98 -20.46 -1.67
N LYS A 390 24.21 -21.07 -2.84
CA LYS A 390 25.14 -22.19 -3.01
C LYS A 390 26.58 -21.79 -2.65
N GLU A 391 27.00 -20.58 -2.97
CA GLU A 391 28.30 -20.06 -2.57
C GLU A 391 28.46 -19.93 -1.04
N ARG A 392 27.38 -19.60 -0.32
CA ARG A 392 27.43 -19.38 1.14
C ARG A 392 27.32 -20.65 1.96
N ILE A 393 26.50 -21.61 1.54
CA ILE A 393 26.18 -22.80 2.35
C ILE A 393 26.34 -24.13 1.60
N GLY A 394 26.77 -24.10 0.34
CA GLY A 394 26.81 -25.28 -0.53
C GLY A 394 25.42 -25.71 -1.01
N GLU A 395 25.36 -26.84 -1.70
CA GLU A 395 24.09 -27.47 -2.05
C GLU A 395 23.57 -28.31 -0.87
N SER A 396 22.29 -28.13 -0.54
CA SER A 396 21.59 -28.95 0.45
C SER A 396 20.30 -29.51 -0.14
N SER A 397 19.76 -30.56 0.50
CA SER A 397 18.46 -31.13 0.10
C SER A 397 17.34 -30.08 0.11
N PHE A 398 17.41 -29.11 1.03
CA PHE A 398 16.49 -27.97 1.08
C PHE A 398 16.64 -27.07 -0.14
N GLU A 399 17.87 -26.67 -0.52
CA GLU A 399 18.08 -25.80 -1.69
C GLU A 399 17.65 -26.47 -2.99
N CYS A 400 17.86 -27.78 -3.12
CA CYS A 400 17.36 -28.52 -4.28
C CYS A 400 15.82 -28.49 -4.36
N ARG A 401 15.11 -28.53 -3.21
CA ARG A 401 13.64 -28.41 -3.16
C ARG A 401 13.20 -27.01 -3.56
N LEU A 402 13.85 -25.98 -3.01
CA LEU A 402 13.56 -24.58 -3.34
C LEU A 402 13.79 -24.31 -4.83
N GLU A 403 14.92 -24.77 -5.38
CA GLU A 403 15.26 -24.67 -6.81
C GLU A 403 14.21 -25.35 -7.69
N ARG A 404 13.77 -26.57 -7.32
CA ARG A 404 12.68 -27.26 -8.04
C ARG A 404 11.38 -26.47 -7.99
N LEU A 405 10.99 -25.91 -6.84
CA LEU A 405 9.77 -25.10 -6.72
C LEU A 405 9.80 -23.88 -7.63
N VAL A 406 10.84 -23.07 -7.55
CA VAL A 406 10.91 -21.81 -8.30
C VAL A 406 11.04 -22.03 -9.81
N ARG A 407 11.62 -23.16 -10.23
CA ARG A 407 11.66 -23.59 -11.64
C ARG A 407 10.35 -24.22 -12.12
N GLY A 408 9.46 -24.58 -11.20
CA GLY A 408 8.18 -25.23 -11.50
C GLY A 408 8.28 -26.72 -11.77
N ASN A 409 9.24 -27.37 -11.13
CA ASN A 409 9.53 -28.80 -11.21
C ASN A 409 9.34 -29.52 -9.85
N ALA A 410 8.87 -28.81 -8.83
CA ALA A 410 8.59 -29.41 -7.52
C ALA A 410 7.54 -30.51 -7.60
N ASP A 411 7.66 -31.48 -6.69
CA ASP A 411 6.60 -32.43 -6.35
C ASP A 411 5.97 -32.08 -4.98
N TYR A 412 4.95 -32.82 -4.58
CA TYR A 412 4.25 -32.56 -3.32
C TYR A 412 5.16 -32.71 -2.09
N LYS A 413 6.12 -33.64 -2.09
CA LYS A 413 7.07 -33.82 -0.97
C LYS A 413 7.97 -32.61 -0.81
N ASP A 414 8.37 -31.97 -1.91
CA ASP A 414 9.08 -30.70 -1.90
C ASP A 414 8.23 -29.61 -1.24
N ILE A 415 6.95 -29.53 -1.59
CA ILE A 415 6.02 -28.53 -1.04
C ILE A 415 5.83 -28.70 0.46
N VAL A 416 5.60 -29.93 0.94
CA VAL A 416 5.42 -30.19 2.38
C VAL A 416 6.63 -29.72 3.17
N ALA A 417 7.84 -30.06 2.73
CA ALA A 417 9.07 -29.65 3.41
C ALA A 417 9.29 -28.13 3.38
N LEU A 418 8.96 -27.46 2.28
CA LEU A 418 9.09 -26.01 2.16
C LEU A 418 8.04 -25.28 3.01
N LEU A 419 6.81 -25.81 3.09
CA LEU A 419 5.75 -25.26 3.93
C LEU A 419 6.02 -25.39 5.42
N ASP A 420 6.69 -26.48 5.84
CA ASP A 420 7.13 -26.69 7.22
C ASP A 420 8.17 -25.62 7.63
N TRP A 421 9.18 -25.39 6.79
CA TRP A 421 10.15 -24.31 6.99
C TRP A 421 9.52 -22.92 6.99
N ALA A 422 8.56 -22.68 6.09
CA ALA A 422 7.99 -21.35 5.90
C ALA A 422 7.12 -20.88 7.07
N GLY A 423 6.55 -21.81 7.84
CA GLY A 423 5.58 -21.49 8.88
C GLY A 423 4.32 -20.80 8.32
N PRO A 424 3.57 -20.05 9.14
CA PRO A 424 2.50 -19.18 8.65
C PRO A 424 3.06 -17.89 8.01
N GLY A 425 2.26 -17.25 7.15
CA GLY A 425 2.56 -15.90 6.66
C GLY A 425 3.17 -15.82 5.26
N LEU A 426 4.08 -14.86 5.05
CA LEU A 426 4.52 -14.41 3.73
C LEU A 426 5.20 -15.50 2.90
N ARG A 427 6.14 -16.23 3.51
CA ARG A 427 6.89 -17.32 2.85
C ARG A 427 5.95 -18.41 2.36
N ARG A 428 4.97 -18.80 3.20
CA ARG A 428 3.94 -19.79 2.86
C ARG A 428 3.11 -19.35 1.67
N ASN A 429 2.65 -18.11 1.66
CA ASN A 429 1.85 -17.56 0.56
C ASN A 429 2.63 -17.57 -0.77
N ALA A 430 3.93 -17.25 -0.74
CA ALA A 430 4.79 -17.33 -1.91
C ALA A 430 4.95 -18.78 -2.41
N ILE A 431 5.17 -19.74 -1.50
CA ILE A 431 5.30 -21.16 -1.83
C ILE A 431 3.99 -21.70 -2.44
N GLN A 432 2.85 -21.46 -1.81
CA GLN A 432 1.53 -21.87 -2.31
C GLN A 432 1.26 -21.28 -3.71
N SER A 433 1.59 -19.99 -3.91
CA SER A 433 1.47 -19.33 -5.21
C SER A 433 2.31 -20.02 -6.30
N LEU A 434 3.57 -20.34 -5.99
CA LEU A 434 4.45 -21.06 -6.91
C LEU A 434 3.99 -22.50 -7.15
N TRP A 435 3.43 -23.15 -6.14
CA TRP A 435 2.88 -24.51 -6.27
C TRP A 435 1.66 -24.54 -7.18
N ILE A 436 0.69 -23.64 -6.96
CA ILE A 436 -0.46 -23.44 -7.85
C ILE A 436 0.01 -23.23 -9.29
N ASN A 437 0.97 -22.34 -9.51
CA ASN A 437 1.51 -22.08 -10.84
C ASN A 437 2.17 -23.32 -11.45
N THR A 438 2.82 -24.15 -10.64
CA THR A 438 3.43 -25.42 -11.07
C THR A 438 2.37 -26.41 -11.52
N MET A 439 1.32 -26.62 -10.71
CA MET A 439 0.19 -27.49 -11.05
C MET A 439 -0.49 -27.03 -12.35
N VAL A 440 -0.84 -25.75 -12.45
CA VAL A 440 -1.52 -25.21 -13.64
C VAL A 440 -0.64 -25.33 -14.89
N LYS A 441 0.66 -25.02 -14.79
CA LYS A 441 1.59 -25.09 -15.93
C LYS A 441 1.77 -26.53 -16.42
N ARG A 442 1.82 -27.49 -15.49
CA ARG A 442 2.06 -28.91 -15.79
C ARG A 442 0.78 -29.71 -16.06
N GLY A 443 -0.39 -29.10 -15.86
CA GLY A 443 -1.67 -29.81 -15.98
C GLY A 443 -1.86 -30.89 -14.91
N LEU A 444 -1.26 -30.75 -13.72
CA LEU A 444 -1.40 -31.69 -12.62
C LEU A 444 -2.77 -31.55 -11.95
N LYS A 445 -3.62 -32.57 -12.08
CA LYS A 445 -4.89 -32.61 -11.36
C LYS A 445 -4.60 -32.62 -9.84
N PRO A 446 -5.12 -31.65 -9.06
CA PRO A 446 -4.79 -31.56 -7.64
C PRO A 446 -5.42 -32.71 -6.85
N GLY A 447 -4.64 -33.34 -5.97
CA GLY A 447 -5.14 -34.29 -4.98
C GLY A 447 -5.81 -33.59 -3.80
N GLU A 448 -6.39 -34.37 -2.88
CA GLU A 448 -6.95 -33.82 -1.62
C GLU A 448 -5.89 -33.05 -0.82
N GLU A 449 -4.68 -33.60 -0.76
CA GLU A 449 -3.52 -33.01 -0.11
C GLU A 449 -3.12 -31.64 -0.71
N ASP A 450 -3.26 -31.47 -2.03
CA ASP A 450 -3.00 -30.20 -2.70
C ASP A 450 -4.05 -29.17 -2.33
N LEU A 451 -5.34 -29.56 -2.39
CA LEU A 451 -6.47 -28.68 -2.05
C LEU A 451 -6.36 -28.19 -0.61
N GLU A 452 -6.04 -29.09 0.31
CA GLU A 452 -5.83 -28.78 1.72
C GLU A 452 -4.65 -27.82 1.92
N SER A 453 -3.54 -28.04 1.21
CA SER A 453 -2.35 -27.20 1.31
C SER A 453 -2.55 -25.74 0.88
N VAL A 454 -3.58 -25.46 0.05
CA VAL A 454 -3.88 -24.10 -0.48
C VAL A 454 -5.26 -23.57 -0.08
N LYS A 455 -5.96 -24.23 0.84
CA LYS A 455 -7.34 -23.85 1.22
C LYS A 455 -7.45 -22.39 1.71
N ASP A 456 -6.41 -21.91 2.39
CA ASP A 456 -6.35 -20.55 2.97
C ASP A 456 -5.75 -19.53 1.99
N PHE A 457 -5.49 -19.91 0.73
CA PHE A 457 -4.92 -19.03 -0.30
C PHE A 457 -6.01 -18.41 -1.19
N PRO A 458 -6.06 -17.07 -1.42
CA PRO A 458 -5.05 -16.10 -1.00
C PRO A 458 -5.20 -15.70 0.47
N PRO A 459 -4.13 -15.17 1.07
CA PRO A 459 -4.20 -14.59 2.40
C PRO A 459 -5.13 -13.36 2.45
N LEU A 460 -5.80 -13.19 3.60
CA LEU A 460 -6.63 -12.00 3.91
C LEU A 460 -5.82 -10.70 3.83
N MET A 461 -4.59 -10.73 4.37
CA MET A 461 -3.62 -9.66 4.20
C MET A 461 -2.88 -9.87 2.89
N MET A 462 -2.67 -8.80 2.10
CA MET A 462 -1.88 -8.84 0.85
C MET A 462 -2.50 -9.61 -0.32
N GLY A 463 -3.77 -10.02 -0.24
CA GLY A 463 -4.45 -10.76 -1.32
C GLY A 463 -4.33 -10.10 -2.69
N GLY A 464 -4.30 -8.76 -2.74
CA GLY A 464 -4.08 -7.95 -3.96
C GLY A 464 -2.87 -8.39 -4.81
N LEU A 465 -1.77 -8.78 -4.18
CA LEU A 465 -0.55 -9.21 -4.89
C LEU A 465 -0.70 -10.57 -5.56
N PHE A 466 -1.54 -11.42 -4.98
CA PHE A 466 -1.72 -12.81 -5.42
C PHE A 466 -2.95 -13.00 -6.30
N MET A 467 -3.80 -11.99 -6.48
CA MET A 467 -5.09 -12.09 -7.20
C MET A 467 -4.96 -12.80 -8.56
N ARG A 468 -3.91 -12.51 -9.34
CA ARG A 468 -3.70 -13.17 -10.64
C ARG A 468 -3.57 -14.69 -10.51
N VAL A 469 -2.87 -15.17 -9.47
CA VAL A 469 -2.66 -16.59 -9.20
C VAL A 469 -3.95 -17.23 -8.70
N VAL A 470 -4.70 -16.51 -7.86
CA VAL A 470 -5.99 -16.97 -7.34
C VAL A 470 -7.01 -17.18 -8.46
N PHE A 471 -7.15 -16.22 -9.38
CA PHE A 471 -8.06 -16.39 -10.52
C PHE A 471 -7.63 -17.53 -11.44
N ARG A 472 -6.33 -17.71 -11.62
CA ARG A 472 -5.80 -18.86 -12.36
C ARG A 472 -6.15 -20.17 -11.66
N TRP A 473 -6.06 -20.19 -10.32
CA TRP A 473 -6.40 -21.34 -9.51
C TRP A 473 -7.88 -21.70 -9.57
N GLY A 474 -8.78 -20.75 -9.35
CA GLY A 474 -10.22 -20.99 -9.44
C GLY A 474 -10.64 -21.54 -10.81
N ASN A 475 -10.11 -20.96 -11.89
CA ASN A 475 -10.33 -21.47 -13.25
C ASN A 475 -9.80 -22.89 -13.44
N TYR A 476 -8.64 -23.18 -12.87
CA TYR A 476 -8.02 -24.49 -12.98
C TYR A 476 -8.79 -25.56 -12.19
N LEU A 477 -9.20 -25.27 -10.96
CA LEU A 477 -10.08 -26.10 -10.16
C LEU A 477 -11.35 -26.48 -10.91
N TYR A 478 -12.01 -25.50 -11.52
CA TYR A 478 -13.20 -25.72 -12.33
C TYR A 478 -12.94 -26.70 -13.49
N LYS A 479 -11.85 -26.50 -14.25
CA LYS A 479 -11.46 -27.39 -15.35
C LYS A 479 -11.14 -28.81 -14.89
N CYS A 480 -10.63 -28.97 -13.68
CA CYS A 480 -10.32 -30.28 -13.09
C CYS A 480 -11.53 -30.98 -12.43
N GLY A 481 -12.72 -30.37 -12.47
CA GLY A 481 -13.95 -30.93 -11.91
C GLY A 481 -14.24 -30.53 -10.46
N TYR A 482 -13.41 -29.68 -9.84
CA TYR A 482 -13.59 -29.20 -8.46
C TYR A 482 -14.48 -27.95 -8.39
N LYS A 483 -15.69 -28.06 -8.94
CA LYS A 483 -16.61 -26.92 -9.09
C LYS A 483 -16.92 -26.22 -7.77
N GLN A 484 -17.26 -26.98 -6.72
CA GLN A 484 -17.59 -26.43 -5.40
C GLN A 484 -16.40 -25.68 -4.77
N ALA A 485 -15.18 -26.19 -4.92
CA ALA A 485 -13.98 -25.54 -4.41
C ALA A 485 -13.70 -24.22 -5.16
N ALA A 486 -13.87 -24.21 -6.48
CA ALA A 486 -13.76 -23.01 -7.29
C ALA A 486 -14.83 -21.96 -6.89
N GLU A 487 -16.08 -22.36 -6.72
CA GLU A 487 -17.17 -21.49 -6.28
C GLU A 487 -16.91 -20.92 -4.88
N THR A 488 -16.48 -21.76 -3.94
CA THR A 488 -16.12 -21.33 -2.57
C THR A 488 -15.02 -20.28 -2.60
N LEU A 489 -13.98 -20.49 -3.40
CA LEU A 489 -12.89 -19.53 -3.57
C LEU A 489 -13.41 -18.19 -4.13
N ILE A 490 -14.23 -18.22 -5.18
CA ILE A 490 -14.80 -17.00 -5.77
C ILE A 490 -15.73 -16.27 -4.80
N CYS A 491 -16.59 -16.98 -4.07
CA CYS A 491 -17.45 -16.38 -3.04
C CYS A 491 -16.62 -15.73 -1.92
N ARG A 492 -15.52 -16.36 -1.49
CA ARG A 492 -14.61 -15.75 -0.53
C ARG A 492 -14.01 -14.45 -1.08
N LEU A 493 -13.56 -14.46 -2.32
CA LEU A 493 -13.03 -13.25 -2.97
C LEU A 493 -14.06 -12.15 -3.12
N ASP A 494 -15.31 -12.48 -3.45
CA ASP A 494 -16.38 -11.50 -3.55
C ASP A 494 -16.71 -10.89 -2.18
N ASN A 495 -16.75 -11.70 -1.12
CA ASN A 495 -16.91 -11.19 0.24
C ASN A 495 -15.76 -10.27 0.68
N GLU A 496 -14.53 -10.57 0.27
CA GLU A 496 -13.32 -9.85 0.70
C GLU A 496 -12.93 -8.66 -0.19
N PHE A 497 -13.25 -8.73 -1.48
CA PHE A 497 -12.81 -7.82 -2.54
C PHE A 497 -13.95 -7.41 -3.49
N GLY A 498 -15.18 -7.89 -3.33
CA GLY A 498 -16.31 -7.59 -4.23
C GLY A 498 -16.71 -6.11 -4.28
N HIS A 499 -16.31 -5.33 -3.28
CA HIS A 499 -16.41 -3.86 -3.33
C HIS A 499 -15.47 -3.22 -4.38
N MET A 500 -14.44 -3.96 -4.82
CA MET A 500 -13.49 -3.55 -5.85
C MET A 500 -14.05 -3.91 -7.25
N ASN A 501 -15.00 -3.11 -7.72
CA ASN A 501 -15.69 -3.28 -9.03
C ASN A 501 -14.75 -3.53 -10.25
N SER A 502 -13.46 -3.18 -10.16
CA SER A 502 -12.47 -3.30 -11.22
C SER A 502 -11.71 -4.62 -11.24
N VAL A 503 -11.72 -5.40 -10.15
CA VAL A 503 -11.11 -6.73 -10.11
C VAL A 503 -11.82 -7.66 -11.09
N CYS A 504 -13.14 -7.53 -11.24
CA CYS A 504 -13.94 -8.23 -12.26
C CYS A 504 -13.65 -7.75 -13.70
N ASN A 505 -13.29 -6.48 -13.90
CA ASN A 505 -13.02 -5.93 -15.25
C ASN A 505 -11.59 -6.19 -15.75
N TYR A 506 -10.61 -6.35 -14.84
CA TYR A 506 -9.25 -6.81 -15.20
C TYR A 506 -9.26 -8.25 -15.77
N VAL A 507 -10.37 -8.96 -15.54
CA VAL A 507 -10.64 -10.35 -15.94
C VAL A 507 -11.45 -10.40 -17.25
N ALA A 508 -11.46 -9.36 -18.10
CA ALA A 508 -12.17 -9.34 -19.39
C ALA A 508 -11.59 -10.32 -20.46
N GLY A 509 -11.53 -11.61 -20.14
CA GLY A 509 -12.08 -12.71 -20.92
C GLY A 509 -13.39 -13.29 -20.33
N PHE A 510 -13.94 -12.69 -19.27
CA PHE A 510 -15.25 -13.03 -18.70
C PHE A 510 -16.20 -11.82 -18.82
N PRO A 511 -17.30 -11.90 -19.58
CA PRO A 511 -18.27 -10.80 -19.64
C PRO A 511 -19.06 -10.70 -18.34
N HIS A 512 -19.06 -9.49 -17.76
CA HIS A 512 -20.03 -8.94 -16.80
C HIS A 512 -20.45 -9.82 -15.61
N CYS A 513 -19.70 -9.70 -14.51
CA CYS A 513 -20.16 -10.12 -13.19
C CYS A 513 -20.96 -8.99 -12.52
N SER A 514 -22.28 -9.05 -12.64
CA SER A 514 -23.19 -8.58 -11.59
C SER A 514 -23.81 -9.81 -10.92
N GLY A 515 -23.83 -9.79 -9.59
CA GLY A 515 -23.92 -10.95 -8.67
C GLY A 515 -25.21 -11.76 -8.65
N GLN A 516 -25.90 -11.95 -9.78
CA GLN A 516 -27.04 -12.87 -9.88
C GLN A 516 -27.16 -13.61 -11.22
N ILE A 517 -26.27 -13.36 -12.20
CA ILE A 517 -26.41 -13.91 -13.57
C ILE A 517 -25.30 -14.93 -13.94
N ALA A 518 -24.23 -15.05 -13.16
CA ALA A 518 -23.09 -15.92 -13.49
C ALA A 518 -23.43 -17.43 -13.51
N LEU A 519 -24.47 -17.87 -12.79
CA LEU A 519 -24.88 -19.29 -12.78
C LEU A 519 -25.79 -19.68 -13.95
N THR A 520 -26.40 -18.71 -14.65
CA THR A 520 -27.29 -18.98 -15.79
C THR A 520 -26.55 -18.92 -17.13
N ALA A 521 -25.54 -18.05 -17.25
CA ALA A 521 -24.76 -17.91 -18.49
C ALA A 521 -23.87 -19.14 -18.82
N TYR A 522 -23.53 -19.96 -17.82
CA TYR A 522 -22.76 -21.20 -18.04
C TYR A 522 -23.60 -22.40 -18.48
N LYS A 523 -24.95 -22.30 -18.47
CA LYS A 523 -25.83 -23.39 -18.92
C LYS A 523 -26.01 -23.45 -20.44
N LEU A 524 -25.58 -22.44 -21.19
CA LEU A 524 -25.85 -22.34 -22.62
C LEU A 524 -24.64 -21.77 -23.38
N THR A 525 -23.66 -22.60 -23.74
CA THR A 525 -23.02 -22.68 -25.07
C THR A 525 -21.68 -23.45 -25.05
N PRO A 526 -21.42 -24.34 -26.02
CA PRO A 526 -20.08 -24.83 -26.36
C PRO A 526 -19.35 -23.88 -27.33
N GLN A 527 -18.01 -23.87 -27.29
CA GLN A 527 -17.03 -23.04 -28.06
C GLN A 527 -17.19 -23.00 -29.61
N PRO A 528 -16.47 -22.16 -30.40
CA PRO A 528 -15.54 -21.05 -30.10
C PRO A 528 -15.77 -19.76 -30.97
N ILE A 529 -16.16 -18.61 -30.40
CA ILE A 529 -16.19 -17.29 -31.11
C ILE A 529 -15.68 -16.15 -30.23
N LEU A 530 -14.51 -16.30 -29.60
CA LEU A 530 -13.94 -15.23 -28.74
C LEU A 530 -12.57 -14.71 -29.17
N PHE A 531 -12.08 -15.09 -30.35
CA PHE A 531 -10.78 -14.61 -30.86
C PHE A 531 -10.87 -13.39 -31.81
N LEU A 532 -12.08 -12.99 -32.23
CA LEU A 532 -12.27 -11.91 -33.23
C LEU A 532 -12.72 -10.56 -32.65
N ALA A 533 -13.21 -10.51 -31.40
CA ALA A 533 -13.75 -9.28 -30.83
C ALA A 533 -12.70 -8.33 -30.22
N SER A 534 -11.47 -8.79 -29.96
CA SER A 534 -10.43 -7.97 -29.29
C SER A 534 -9.68 -7.02 -30.24
N LYS A 535 -9.80 -7.18 -31.57
CA LYS A 535 -9.11 -6.33 -32.55
C LYS A 535 -9.92 -5.14 -33.09
N LEU A 536 -11.20 -5.00 -32.74
CA LEU A 536 -12.09 -3.97 -33.31
C LEU A 536 -12.44 -2.80 -32.37
N TRP A 537 -11.83 -2.70 -31.19
CA TRP A 537 -12.20 -1.64 -30.22
C TRP A 537 -11.55 -0.27 -30.47
N HIS A 538 -10.80 -0.08 -31.56
CA HIS A 538 -10.35 1.25 -31.98
C HIS A 538 -10.90 1.55 -33.37
N TYR A 539 -11.76 2.58 -33.42
CA TYR A 539 -12.40 3.26 -34.56
C TYR A 539 -13.95 3.16 -34.65
N THR A 540 -14.57 4.30 -34.30
CA THR A 540 -15.75 4.95 -34.91
C THR A 540 -17.16 4.32 -34.90
N LYS A 541 -18.08 5.13 -34.35
CA LYS A 541 -19.49 5.43 -34.71
C LYS A 541 -20.58 4.33 -34.64
N LEU A 542 -21.70 4.81 -34.08
CA LEU A 542 -22.91 4.14 -33.56
C LEU A 542 -23.89 3.53 -34.60
N ASP A 543 -23.47 3.19 -35.82
CA ASP A 543 -24.42 2.74 -36.88
C ASP A 543 -24.40 1.25 -37.22
N VAL A 544 -23.45 0.46 -36.69
CA VAL A 544 -23.36 -0.99 -37.01
C VAL A 544 -24.29 -1.84 -36.14
N ILE A 545 -24.57 -1.42 -34.90
CA ILE A 545 -25.40 -2.19 -33.95
C ILE A 545 -26.89 -2.21 -34.35
N ARG A 546 -27.37 -1.22 -35.13
CA ARG A 546 -28.77 -1.19 -35.60
C ARG A 546 -29.07 -2.14 -36.75
N ARG A 547 -28.07 -2.66 -37.48
CA ARG A 547 -28.29 -3.61 -38.59
C ARG A 547 -28.28 -5.08 -38.19
N ILE A 548 -27.69 -5.43 -37.04
CA ILE A 548 -27.59 -6.82 -36.60
C ILE A 548 -28.83 -7.28 -35.80
N CYS A 549 -29.64 -6.35 -35.28
CA CYS A 549 -30.87 -6.67 -34.52
C CYS A 549 -32.15 -6.76 -35.38
N ARG A 550 -32.04 -6.92 -36.71
CA ARG A 550 -33.19 -7.09 -37.63
C ARG A 550 -33.05 -8.25 -38.63
N SER A 551 -32.15 -9.19 -38.35
CA SER A 551 -32.03 -10.50 -39.00
C SER A 551 -31.94 -11.56 -37.92
#